data_AF-A0AAV8Y384-F1
#
_entry.id   AF-A0AAV8Y384-F1
#
_cell.length_a   1.000
_cell.length_b   1.000
_cell.length_c   1.000
_cell.angle_alpha   90.00
_cell.angle_beta   90.00
_cell.angle_gamma   90.00
#
_symmetry.space_group_name_H-M   'P 1'
#
loop_
_entity.id
_entity.type
_entity.pdbx_description
1 polymer ?
#
loop_
_entity_poly.entity_id
_entity_poly.type
_entity_poly.pdbx_seq_one_letter_code
_entity_poly.pdbx_strand_id
1 'polypeptide(L)'
;MADSEDEDPQNITGPIENAWEMKIPKFKPEHNPHGLLEESSFATLFPQYREQYLRQVWPLVQKTLGEHHVKAELDCVLPKKTWDPYIIIKARDMIKLMSRSVPFEQAKRILEDEVGCDIIKIGKLTRNKEKFVKRRQRLIGPNGCTLKSIELLTNCYVLVQGQTVSALGPYKGLQQVRKIVEDTMKNVHPIYNIKTLMIKRELAKDPKLKNENWERFLPKFVNKNISKRKLPKKKKEKKPYTPFPPPQQESKIDKELASGEYFLNKEQKHVKKQKEKEEKHAEAAKKREERRNQAFIPPEEPSTSKKGTNNNNDVDISALKQKILKARKGSKIFNKKKR
;
A
#
# COMPACT_ATOMS: atom_id res chain seq x y z
N MET A 1 -2.22 19.22 54.64
CA MET A 1 -2.74 19.86 53.41
C MET A 1 -3.97 19.04 53.06
N ALA A 2 -5.14 19.66 53.12
CA ALA A 2 -6.43 19.00 53.33
C ALA A 2 -6.76 17.92 52.29
N ASP A 3 -6.95 16.69 52.77
CA ASP A 3 -7.68 15.63 52.06
C ASP A 3 -9.15 16.07 51.98
N SER A 4 -9.62 16.25 50.75
CA SER A 4 -11.03 16.46 50.42
C SER A 4 -11.54 15.15 49.81
N GLU A 5 -11.81 14.18 50.69
CA GLU A 5 -12.52 12.96 50.35
C GLU A 5 -13.99 13.10 50.77
N ASP A 6 -14.86 12.52 49.94
CA ASP A 6 -16.28 12.22 50.16
C ASP A 6 -17.30 13.38 49.98
N GLU A 7 -17.48 13.82 48.73
CA GLU A 7 -18.85 14.08 48.26
C GLU A 7 -19.42 12.78 47.68
N ASP A 8 -20.27 12.10 48.46
CA ASP A 8 -21.14 11.03 47.96
C ASP A 8 -21.91 11.54 46.73
N PRO A 9 -21.96 10.77 45.62
CA PRO A 9 -22.79 11.15 44.50
C PRO A 9 -24.24 11.14 44.97
N GLN A 10 -24.81 12.34 45.17
CA GLN A 10 -26.22 12.55 45.44
C GLN A 10 -27.03 11.65 44.53
N ASN A 11 -27.92 10.82 45.08
CA ASN A 11 -28.83 9.97 44.32
C ASN A 11 -29.65 10.84 43.35
N ILE A 12 -29.19 10.97 42.11
CA ILE A 12 -29.86 11.73 41.05
C ILE A 12 -31.12 10.95 40.69
N THR A 13 -32.25 11.35 41.27
CA THR A 13 -33.56 10.71 41.11
C THR A 13 -34.35 11.29 39.92
N GLY A 14 -33.70 12.03 39.02
CA GLY A 14 -34.30 12.63 37.83
C GLY A 14 -33.69 12.15 36.50
N PRO A 15 -34.31 12.46 35.34
CA PRO A 15 -33.75 12.15 34.02
C PRO A 15 -32.40 12.86 33.83
N ILE A 16 -31.33 12.07 33.67
CA ILE A 16 -29.98 12.60 33.48
C ILE A 16 -29.85 13.09 32.03
N GLU A 17 -29.70 14.39 31.82
CA GLU A 17 -29.59 14.99 30.48
C GLU A 17 -28.33 14.52 29.71
N ASN A 18 -27.24 14.21 30.41
CA ASN A 18 -26.00 13.66 29.84
C ASN A 18 -25.51 12.43 30.63
N ALA A 19 -25.98 11.24 30.26
CA ALA A 19 -25.57 9.97 30.87
C ALA A 19 -24.05 9.71 30.85
N TRP A 20 -23.29 10.47 30.03
CA TRP A 20 -21.84 10.34 29.85
C TRP A 20 -21.01 11.24 30.78
N GLU A 21 -21.62 12.14 31.52
CA GLU A 21 -20.94 13.00 32.53
C GLU A 21 -21.01 12.42 33.95
N MET A 22 -21.76 11.32 34.12
CA MET A 22 -21.90 10.65 35.41
C MET A 22 -20.55 10.01 35.81
N LYS A 23 -20.01 10.43 36.95
CA LYS A 23 -18.85 9.76 37.55
C LYS A 23 -19.30 8.42 38.11
N ILE A 24 -18.72 7.34 37.60
CA ILE A 24 -19.01 5.99 38.09
C ILE A 24 -18.41 5.88 39.50
N PRO A 25 -19.20 5.48 40.51
CA PRO A 25 -18.68 5.31 41.87
C PRO A 25 -17.63 4.21 41.89
N LYS A 26 -16.53 4.44 42.62
CA LYS A 26 -15.48 3.44 42.80
C LYS A 26 -16.06 2.23 43.52
N PHE A 27 -15.81 1.04 42.97
CA PHE A 27 -16.18 -0.20 43.65
C PHE A 27 -15.32 -0.29 44.93
N LYS A 28 -15.92 -0.60 46.08
CA LYS A 28 -15.19 -0.79 47.35
C LYS A 28 -15.23 -2.27 47.77
N PRO A 29 -14.27 -2.77 48.57
CA PRO A 29 -14.29 -4.14 49.08
C PRO A 29 -15.58 -4.53 49.81
N GLU A 30 -16.22 -3.54 50.45
CA GLU A 30 -17.50 -3.69 51.17
C GLU A 30 -18.68 -4.10 50.28
N HIS A 31 -18.60 -3.80 48.96
CA HIS A 31 -19.67 -4.09 48.02
C HIS A 31 -19.72 -5.56 47.60
N ASN A 32 -18.65 -6.33 47.84
CA ASN A 32 -18.61 -7.77 47.57
C ASN A 32 -17.98 -8.57 48.72
N PRO A 33 -18.72 -8.75 49.83
CA PRO A 33 -18.21 -9.42 51.03
C PRO A 33 -18.01 -10.93 50.86
N HIS A 34 -18.72 -11.57 49.91
CA HIS A 34 -18.64 -13.02 49.66
C HIS A 34 -17.54 -13.40 48.66
N GLY A 35 -16.87 -12.43 48.04
CA GLY A 35 -15.79 -12.66 47.07
C GLY A 35 -16.28 -13.31 45.77
N LEU A 36 -15.34 -13.80 44.97
CA LEU A 36 -15.61 -14.49 43.71
C LEU A 36 -15.57 -16.01 43.91
N LEU A 37 -16.57 -16.72 43.36
CA LEU A 37 -16.66 -18.19 43.44
C LEU A 37 -15.63 -18.90 42.54
N GLU A 38 -15.37 -18.33 41.36
CA GLU A 38 -14.54 -18.95 40.32
C GLU A 38 -13.16 -18.31 40.21
N GLU A 39 -12.17 -19.13 39.91
CA GLU A 39 -10.80 -18.69 39.68
C GLU A 39 -10.60 -18.35 38.20
N SER A 40 -10.15 -17.13 37.91
CA SER A 40 -9.69 -16.75 36.57
C SER A 40 -8.17 -16.68 36.54
N SER A 41 -7.57 -17.22 35.49
CA SER A 41 -6.13 -17.20 35.25
C SER A 41 -5.85 -16.64 33.86
N PHE A 42 -4.83 -15.77 33.77
CA PHE A 42 -4.39 -15.21 32.50
C PHE A 42 -2.86 -15.31 32.39
N ALA A 43 -2.41 -15.85 31.27
CA ALA A 43 -0.99 -15.90 30.93
C ALA A 43 -0.73 -15.09 29.67
N THR A 44 0.43 -14.42 29.62
CA THR A 44 0.88 -13.70 28.43
C THR A 44 2.34 -14.00 28.15
N LEU A 45 2.62 -14.41 26.92
CA LEU A 45 3.98 -14.65 26.46
C LEU A 45 4.70 -13.31 26.21
N PHE A 46 5.94 -13.19 26.69
CA PHE A 46 6.79 -12.03 26.44
C PHE A 46 8.07 -12.42 25.68
N PRO A 47 8.68 -11.50 24.93
CA PRO A 47 9.94 -11.76 24.25
C PRO A 47 11.11 -11.96 25.22
N GLN A 48 12.03 -12.88 24.92
CA GLN A 48 13.17 -13.22 25.78
C GLN A 48 14.01 -12.01 26.21
N TYR A 49 14.24 -11.04 25.32
CA TYR A 49 15.02 -9.83 25.65
C TYR A 49 14.40 -8.97 26.77
N ARG A 50 13.12 -9.16 27.08
CA ARG A 50 12.39 -8.38 28.09
C ARG A 50 12.52 -8.98 29.50
N GLU A 51 13.00 -10.21 29.61
CA GLU A 51 13.05 -10.99 30.84
C GLU A 51 13.83 -10.29 31.97
N GLN A 52 15.01 -9.75 31.67
CA GLN A 52 15.88 -9.12 32.68
C GLN A 52 15.18 -7.97 33.41
N TYR A 53 14.48 -7.10 32.67
CA TYR A 53 13.72 -6.01 33.28
C TYR A 53 12.51 -6.53 34.06
N LEU A 54 11.78 -7.51 33.50
CA LEU A 54 10.60 -8.04 34.17
C LEU A 54 10.98 -8.66 35.51
N ARG A 55 12.09 -9.41 35.58
CA ARG A 55 12.63 -9.95 36.84
C ARG A 55 12.94 -8.87 37.87
N GLN A 56 13.55 -7.76 37.46
CA GLN A 56 13.89 -6.65 38.36
C GLN A 56 12.65 -5.92 38.90
N VAL A 57 11.63 -5.74 38.06
CA VAL A 57 10.44 -4.95 38.39
C VAL A 57 9.31 -5.80 38.97
N TRP A 58 9.41 -7.13 38.88
CA TRP A 58 8.41 -8.08 39.36
C TRP A 58 7.96 -7.85 40.82
N PRO A 59 8.85 -7.56 41.78
CA PRO A 59 8.42 -7.31 43.16
C PRO A 59 7.47 -6.11 43.29
N LEU A 60 7.65 -5.08 42.46
CA LEU A 60 6.77 -3.90 42.43
C LEU A 60 5.40 -4.24 41.84
N VAL A 61 5.37 -5.10 40.81
CA VAL A 61 4.13 -5.63 40.22
C VAL A 61 3.35 -6.45 41.25
N GLN A 62 4.03 -7.31 42.02
CA GLN A 62 3.43 -8.10 43.07
C GLN A 62 2.83 -7.23 44.18
N LYS A 63 3.54 -6.17 44.58
CA LYS A 63 3.03 -5.22 45.58
C LYS A 63 1.75 -4.52 45.10
N THR A 64 1.79 -3.94 43.90
CA THR A 64 0.64 -3.19 43.34
C THR A 64 -0.56 -4.07 43.05
N LEU A 65 -0.38 -5.29 42.53
CA LEU A 65 -1.49 -6.24 42.35
C LEU A 65 -1.97 -6.85 43.67
N GLY A 66 -1.08 -6.97 44.66
CA GLY A 66 -1.40 -7.43 46.01
C GLY A 66 -2.38 -6.51 46.75
N GLU A 67 -2.29 -5.19 46.52
CA GLU A 67 -3.24 -4.19 47.04
C GLU A 67 -4.68 -4.46 46.56
N HIS A 68 -4.84 -5.05 45.37
CA HIS A 68 -6.12 -5.45 44.81
C HIS A 68 -6.47 -6.93 45.05
N HIS A 69 -5.72 -7.63 45.91
CA HIS A 69 -5.85 -9.07 46.17
C HIS A 69 -5.73 -9.95 44.90
N VAL A 70 -4.91 -9.53 43.93
CA VAL A 70 -4.58 -10.33 42.74
C VAL A 70 -3.21 -10.96 42.94
N LYS A 71 -3.13 -12.29 42.90
CA LYS A 71 -1.86 -13.01 43.03
C LYS A 71 -1.13 -12.99 41.69
N ALA A 72 0.02 -12.32 41.66
CA ALA A 72 0.87 -12.25 40.48
C ALA A 72 2.13 -13.10 40.67
N GLU A 73 2.19 -14.26 40.03
CA GLU A 73 3.45 -14.94 39.75
C GLU A 73 3.78 -14.68 38.27
N LEU A 74 4.98 -15.07 37.81
CA LEU A 74 5.30 -15.01 36.38
C LEU A 74 4.23 -15.73 35.51
N ASP A 75 3.37 -16.55 36.15
CA ASP A 75 1.98 -16.83 35.78
C ASP A 75 0.96 -16.13 36.72
N CYS A 76 -0.06 -15.45 36.19
CA CYS A 76 -1.04 -14.73 37.01
C CYS A 76 -2.30 -15.57 37.30
N VAL A 77 -2.64 -15.72 38.59
CA VAL A 77 -3.76 -16.54 39.08
C VAL A 77 -4.58 -15.76 40.11
N LEU A 78 -5.91 -15.83 40.07
CA LEU A 78 -6.75 -15.22 41.11
C LEU A 78 -6.86 -16.11 42.36
N PRO A 79 -6.74 -15.55 43.57
CA PRO A 79 -7.23 -16.17 44.79
C PRO A 79 -8.72 -15.82 45.03
N LYS A 80 -9.43 -16.64 45.81
CA LYS A 80 -10.86 -16.49 46.17
C LYS A 80 -11.22 -15.19 46.93
N LYS A 81 -10.26 -14.30 47.20
CA LYS A 81 -10.41 -13.08 48.02
C LYS A 81 -10.48 -11.79 47.21
N THR A 82 -10.42 -11.84 45.88
CA THR A 82 -10.55 -10.63 45.05
C THR A 82 -12.00 -10.14 45.09
N TRP A 83 -12.18 -8.85 45.40
CA TRP A 83 -13.49 -8.23 45.55
C TRP A 83 -14.03 -7.68 44.22
N ASP A 84 -13.18 -7.02 43.42
CA ASP A 84 -13.54 -6.47 42.09
C ASP A 84 -13.44 -7.53 40.98
N PRO A 85 -14.54 -7.83 40.25
CA PRO A 85 -14.50 -8.77 39.12
C PRO A 85 -13.73 -8.26 37.90
N TYR A 86 -13.61 -6.94 37.69
CA TYR A 86 -13.02 -6.37 36.47
C TYR A 86 -11.50 -6.10 36.58
N ILE A 87 -10.96 -6.05 37.80
CA ILE A 87 -9.53 -5.78 38.04
C ILE A 87 -8.60 -6.78 37.34
N ILE A 88 -9.03 -8.04 37.17
CA ILE A 88 -8.25 -9.07 36.49
C ILE A 88 -8.04 -8.76 35.00
N ILE A 89 -9.03 -8.13 34.36
CA ILE A 89 -8.97 -7.72 32.96
C ILE A 89 -7.94 -6.60 32.79
N LYS A 90 -7.92 -5.66 33.74
CA LYS A 90 -6.91 -4.59 33.80
C LYS A 90 -5.52 -5.13 34.11
N ALA A 91 -5.38 -6.06 35.07
CA ALA A 91 -4.11 -6.70 35.39
C ALA A 91 -3.53 -7.45 34.18
N ARG A 92 -4.37 -8.22 33.48
CA ARG A 92 -4.02 -8.86 32.21
C ARG A 92 -3.50 -7.85 31.19
N ASP A 93 -4.18 -6.72 31.04
CA ASP A 93 -3.80 -5.71 30.05
C ASP A 93 -2.53 -4.95 30.48
N MET A 94 -2.29 -4.77 31.78
CA MET A 94 -1.02 -4.28 32.33
C MET A 94 0.15 -5.18 31.92
N ILE A 95 0.02 -6.50 32.12
CA ILE A 95 1.08 -7.46 31.79
C ILE A 95 1.30 -7.51 30.27
N LYS A 96 0.23 -7.48 29.47
CA LYS A 96 0.33 -7.34 28.01
C LYS A 96 1.10 -6.08 27.62
N LEU A 97 0.86 -4.93 28.24
CA LEU A 97 1.62 -3.71 27.95
C LEU A 97 3.11 -3.86 28.31
N MET A 98 3.42 -4.46 29.45
CA MET A 98 4.80 -4.71 29.88
C MET A 98 5.55 -5.64 28.92
N SER A 99 4.85 -6.64 28.36
CA SER A 99 5.38 -7.50 27.28
C SER A 99 5.68 -6.73 25.98
N ARG A 100 5.01 -5.59 25.75
CA ARG A 100 5.26 -4.65 24.64
C ARG A 100 6.21 -3.52 25.02
N SER A 101 7.09 -3.80 25.97
CA SER A 101 8.12 -2.91 26.51
C SER A 101 7.65 -1.56 27.05
N VAL A 102 6.39 -1.45 27.48
CA VAL A 102 5.96 -0.29 28.26
C VAL A 102 6.63 -0.36 29.65
N PRO A 103 7.18 0.75 30.18
CA PRO A 103 7.70 0.80 31.54
C PRO A 103 6.60 0.59 32.58
N PHE A 104 6.94 -0.03 33.72
CA PHE A 104 6.00 -0.30 34.81
C PHE A 104 5.33 0.96 35.36
N GLU A 105 6.08 2.05 35.55
CA GLU A 105 5.54 3.33 36.06
C GLU A 105 4.38 3.85 35.23
N GLN A 106 4.41 3.58 33.93
CA GLN A 106 3.35 3.97 33.03
C GLN A 106 2.26 2.88 32.98
N ALA A 107 2.65 1.60 32.97
CA ALA A 107 1.70 0.48 32.92
C ALA A 107 0.75 0.43 34.13
N LYS A 108 1.22 0.77 35.35
CA LYS A 108 0.39 0.74 36.57
C LYS A 108 -0.86 1.62 36.49
N ARG A 109 -0.81 2.68 35.67
CA ARG A 109 -1.94 3.62 35.47
C ARG A 109 -3.18 2.95 34.86
N ILE A 110 -3.05 1.76 34.27
CA ILE A 110 -4.21 1.03 33.72
C ILE A 110 -5.11 0.42 34.80
N LEU A 111 -4.65 0.36 36.05
CA LEU A 111 -5.47 -0.11 37.16
C LEU A 111 -6.57 0.92 37.49
N GLU A 112 -6.36 2.20 37.16
CA GLU A 112 -7.35 3.28 37.28
C GLU A 112 -8.52 3.08 36.30
N ASP A 113 -9.76 3.41 36.71
CA ASP A 113 -10.98 3.17 35.92
C ASP A 113 -11.08 3.99 34.62
N GLU A 114 -10.53 5.20 34.60
CA GLU A 114 -10.64 6.11 33.44
C GLU A 114 -9.61 5.83 32.34
N VAL A 115 -8.67 4.92 32.60
CA VAL A 115 -7.51 4.66 31.74
C VAL A 115 -7.65 3.31 31.05
N GLY A 116 -7.68 3.33 29.72
CA GLY A 116 -7.63 2.12 28.89
C GLY A 116 -6.28 1.93 28.20
N CYS A 117 -6.02 0.71 27.71
CA CYS A 117 -4.95 0.46 26.75
C CYS A 117 -5.48 0.23 25.34
N ASP A 118 -4.62 0.51 24.36
CA ASP A 118 -4.81 0.06 22.99
C ASP A 118 -3.50 -0.42 22.35
N ILE A 119 -3.53 -1.59 21.71
CA ILE A 119 -2.38 -2.16 20.99
C ILE A 119 -2.71 -2.21 19.49
N ILE A 120 -2.20 -1.22 18.76
CA ILE A 120 -2.48 -1.02 17.34
C ILE A 120 -1.44 -1.79 16.52
N LYS A 121 -1.91 -2.76 15.72
CA LYS A 121 -1.06 -3.56 14.83
C LYS A 121 -0.80 -2.81 13.53
N ILE A 122 0.43 -2.34 13.32
CA ILE A 122 0.84 -1.59 12.13
C ILE A 122 1.55 -2.44 11.06
N GLY A 123 2.04 -3.63 11.41
CA GLY A 123 2.87 -4.47 10.53
C GLY A 123 2.22 -4.86 9.20
N LYS A 124 0.90 -5.11 9.17
CA LYS A 124 0.19 -5.55 7.94
C LYS A 124 -0.30 -4.39 7.05
N LEU A 125 -0.14 -3.13 7.47
CA LEU A 125 -0.71 -2.00 6.73
C LEU A 125 0.12 -1.60 5.49
N THR A 126 1.38 -2.03 5.39
CA THR A 126 2.26 -1.70 4.27
C THR A 126 3.03 -2.90 3.77
N ARG A 127 3.00 -3.12 2.45
CA ARG A 127 3.66 -4.28 1.80
C ARG A 127 5.19 -4.18 1.76
N ASN A 128 5.75 -2.97 1.60
CA ASN A 128 7.19 -2.77 1.46
C ASN A 128 7.82 -2.42 2.81
N LYS A 129 8.85 -3.17 3.23
CA LYS A 129 9.57 -2.97 4.49
C LYS A 129 10.20 -1.57 4.62
N GLU A 130 10.80 -1.05 3.56
CA GLU A 130 11.40 0.31 3.59
C GLU A 130 10.35 1.41 3.78
N LYS A 131 9.21 1.30 3.10
CA LYS A 131 8.10 2.25 3.25
C LYS A 131 7.52 2.17 4.67
N PHE A 132 7.43 0.96 5.23
CA PHE A 132 7.01 0.75 6.61
C PHE A 132 7.93 1.49 7.59
N VAL A 133 9.25 1.29 7.48
CA VAL A 133 10.23 1.93 8.36
C VAL A 133 10.17 3.46 8.23
N LYS A 134 10.07 3.99 7.00
CA LYS A 134 9.93 5.45 6.79
C LYS A 134 8.62 6.02 7.36
N ARG A 135 7.48 5.32 7.23
CA ARG A 135 6.19 5.75 7.80
C ARG A 135 6.15 5.63 9.32
N ARG A 136 6.72 4.56 9.87
CA ARG A 136 6.89 4.39 11.32
C ARG A 136 7.79 5.48 11.91
N GLN A 137 8.92 5.77 11.26
CA GLN A 137 9.82 6.84 11.69
C GLN A 137 9.13 8.20 11.60
N ARG A 138 8.26 8.43 10.61
CA ARG A 138 7.44 9.64 10.51
C ARG A 138 6.47 9.81 11.68
N LEU A 139 5.94 8.72 12.24
CA LEU A 139 5.05 8.77 13.41
C LEU A 139 5.78 9.27 14.67
N ILE A 140 7.04 8.85 14.84
CA ILE A 140 7.94 9.35 15.90
C ILE A 140 8.34 10.79 15.58
N GLY A 141 8.80 10.99 14.35
CA GLY A 141 9.40 12.18 13.76
C GLY A 141 10.73 12.60 14.37
N PRO A 142 11.24 13.79 14.02
CA PRO A 142 12.55 14.25 14.46
C PRO A 142 12.55 14.44 15.97
N ASN A 143 13.56 13.88 16.66
CA ASN A 143 13.74 13.94 18.11
C ASN A 143 12.49 13.51 18.93
N GLY A 144 11.56 12.76 18.34
CA GLY A 144 10.31 12.37 19.01
C GLY A 144 9.28 13.51 19.18
N CYS A 145 9.48 14.68 18.57
CA CYS A 145 8.59 15.84 18.75
C CYS A 145 7.13 15.56 18.36
N THR A 146 6.91 14.84 17.25
CA THR A 146 5.56 14.46 16.77
C THR A 146 4.88 13.51 17.73
N LEU A 147 5.61 12.51 18.23
CA LEU A 147 5.08 11.58 19.22
C LEU A 147 4.71 12.32 20.52
N LYS A 148 5.59 13.21 21.00
CA LYS A 148 5.31 14.00 22.20
C LYS A 148 4.12 14.94 22.02
N SER A 149 3.96 15.51 20.84
CA SER A 149 2.79 16.34 20.50
C SER A 149 1.49 15.53 20.54
N ILE A 150 1.50 14.30 20.05
CA ILE A 150 0.34 13.39 20.13
C ILE A 150 0.02 13.09 21.60
N GLU A 151 1.04 12.81 22.43
CA GLU A 151 0.84 12.54 23.86
C GLU A 151 0.18 13.71 24.58
N LEU A 152 0.68 14.95 24.38
CA LEU A 152 0.15 16.14 25.03
C LEU A 152 -1.26 16.52 24.57
N LEU A 153 -1.59 16.26 23.29
CA LEU A 153 -2.91 16.59 22.76
C LEU A 153 -3.98 15.59 23.20
N THR A 154 -3.61 14.30 23.28
CA THR A 154 -4.56 13.21 23.58
C THR A 154 -4.57 12.80 25.05
N ASN A 155 -3.64 13.33 25.86
CA ASN A 155 -3.37 12.88 27.24
C ASN A 155 -3.08 11.38 27.33
N CYS A 156 -2.58 10.79 26.25
CA CYS A 156 -2.18 9.39 26.18
C CYS A 156 -0.65 9.29 26.23
N TYR A 157 -0.16 8.17 26.75
CA TYR A 157 1.21 7.73 26.53
C TYR A 157 1.26 6.83 25.31
N VAL A 158 2.20 7.06 24.41
CA VAL A 158 2.30 6.32 23.14
C VAL A 158 3.70 5.79 22.95
N LEU A 159 3.82 4.47 22.81
CA LEU A 159 5.09 3.79 22.55
C LEU A 159 5.04 3.11 21.18
N VAL A 160 5.95 3.50 20.30
CA VAL A 160 6.09 2.92 18.96
C VAL A 160 7.25 1.92 18.96
N GLN A 161 6.93 0.63 18.88
CA GLN A 161 7.95 -0.43 18.87
C GLN A 161 7.66 -1.52 17.85
N GLY A 162 8.67 -1.84 17.04
CA GLY A 162 8.59 -2.94 16.09
C GLY A 162 7.45 -2.74 15.08
N GLN A 163 6.45 -3.64 15.16
CA GLN A 163 5.27 -3.70 14.29
C GLN A 163 3.97 -3.29 14.99
N THR A 164 4.05 -2.79 16.22
CA THR A 164 2.90 -2.34 16.99
C THR A 164 3.12 -0.96 17.59
N VAL A 165 2.02 -0.25 17.82
CA VAL A 165 2.00 0.99 18.60
C VAL A 165 1.13 0.72 19.81
N SER A 166 1.71 0.85 20.99
CA SER A 166 0.99 0.73 22.26
C SER A 166 0.58 2.12 22.72
N ALA A 167 -0.68 2.29 23.10
CA ALA A 167 -1.20 3.53 23.64
C ALA A 167 -1.88 3.26 24.99
N LEU A 168 -1.76 4.20 25.92
CA LEU A 168 -2.38 4.14 27.24
C LEU A 168 -2.97 5.51 27.57
N GLY A 169 -4.22 5.58 28.03
CA GLY A 169 -4.84 6.84 28.43
C GLY A 169 -6.36 6.80 28.34
N PRO A 170 -7.03 7.97 28.31
CA PRO A 170 -8.48 8.05 28.27
C PRO A 170 -9.04 7.52 26.94
N TYR A 171 -10.23 6.93 26.97
CA TYR A 171 -10.86 6.29 25.80
C TYR A 171 -11.00 7.22 24.58
N LYS A 172 -11.37 8.50 24.79
CA LYS A 172 -11.45 9.50 23.71
C LYS A 172 -10.08 9.74 23.08
N GLY A 173 -9.02 9.78 23.88
CA GLY A 173 -7.63 9.93 23.42
C GLY A 173 -7.17 8.70 22.63
N LEU A 174 -7.46 7.49 23.11
CA LEU A 174 -7.11 6.24 22.43
C LEU A 174 -7.72 6.15 21.03
N GLN A 175 -9.00 6.52 20.87
CA GLN A 175 -9.66 6.56 19.55
C GLN A 175 -8.95 7.53 18.58
N GLN A 176 -8.53 8.71 19.08
CA GLN A 176 -7.79 9.69 18.29
C GLN A 176 -6.41 9.17 17.90
N VAL A 177 -5.66 8.57 18.83
CA VAL A 177 -4.35 7.97 18.58
C VAL A 177 -4.46 6.86 17.53
N ARG A 178 -5.45 5.96 17.66
CA ARG A 178 -5.72 4.90 16.69
C ARG A 178 -5.93 5.46 15.29
N LYS A 179 -6.79 6.48 15.16
CA LYS A 179 -7.01 7.15 13.88
C LYS A 179 -5.73 7.76 13.31
N ILE A 180 -4.93 8.45 14.13
CA ILE A 180 -3.65 9.05 13.71
C ILE A 180 -2.69 7.98 13.17
N VAL A 181 -2.55 6.87 13.90
CA VAL A 181 -1.62 5.79 13.55
C VAL A 181 -2.05 5.12 12.24
N GLU A 182 -3.33 4.79 12.10
CA GLU A 182 -3.86 4.17 10.89
C GLU A 182 -3.73 5.08 9.66
N ASP A 183 -4.06 6.36 9.79
CA ASP A 183 -3.94 7.35 8.72
C ASP A 183 -2.47 7.57 8.30
N THR A 184 -1.56 7.60 9.28
CA THR A 184 -0.13 7.73 9.03
C THR A 184 0.40 6.55 8.22
N MET A 185 -0.07 5.35 8.53
CA MET A 185 0.25 4.14 7.77
C MET A 185 -0.41 4.13 6.38
N LYS A 186 -1.57 4.78 6.20
CA LYS A 186 -2.26 5.03 4.92
C LYS A 186 -1.68 6.20 4.10
N ASN A 187 -0.47 6.66 4.43
CA ASN A 187 0.27 7.73 3.73
C ASN A 187 -0.20 9.16 4.00
N VAL A 188 -1.06 9.40 4.98
CA VAL A 188 -1.34 10.76 5.47
C VAL A 188 -0.19 11.17 6.41
N HIS A 189 0.16 12.45 6.47
CA HIS A 189 1.19 12.91 7.40
C HIS A 189 0.58 13.17 8.80
N PRO A 190 1.18 12.71 9.92
CA PRO A 190 0.60 12.86 11.26
C PRO A 190 0.39 14.34 11.66
N ILE A 191 1.22 15.25 11.16
CA ILE A 191 1.07 16.71 11.35
C ILE A 191 -0.34 17.20 10.97
N TYR A 192 -0.98 16.64 9.94
CA TYR A 192 -2.33 17.07 9.56
C TYR A 192 -3.36 16.71 10.63
N ASN A 193 -3.26 15.51 11.20
CA ASN A 193 -4.13 15.09 12.30
C ASN A 193 -3.82 15.85 13.59
N ILE A 194 -2.55 16.16 13.86
CA ILE A 194 -2.15 17.02 14.99
C ILE A 194 -2.78 18.41 14.86
N LYS A 195 -2.67 19.06 13.69
CA LYS A 195 -3.31 20.36 13.44
C LYS A 195 -4.83 20.29 13.61
N THR A 196 -5.45 19.22 13.10
CA THR A 196 -6.89 18.97 13.26
C THR A 196 -7.27 18.86 14.73
N LEU A 197 -6.48 18.15 15.55
CA LEU A 197 -6.70 18.03 16.99
C LEU A 197 -6.50 19.34 17.74
N MET A 198 -5.48 20.12 17.38
CA MET A 198 -5.26 21.45 17.95
C MET A 198 -6.47 22.35 17.72
N ILE A 199 -6.97 22.41 16.48
CA ILE A 199 -8.15 23.21 16.12
C ILE A 199 -9.39 22.71 16.88
N LYS A 200 -9.61 21.39 16.92
CA LYS A 200 -10.74 20.82 17.69
C LYS A 200 -10.68 21.16 19.17
N ARG A 201 -9.48 21.18 19.76
CA ARG A 201 -9.30 21.52 21.18
C ARG A 201 -9.60 22.99 21.45
N GLU A 202 -9.24 23.90 20.55
CA GLU A 202 -9.61 25.32 20.66
C GLU A 202 -11.12 25.51 20.44
N LEU A 203 -11.70 24.92 19.39
CA LEU A 203 -13.15 25.02 19.12
C LEU A 203 -14.01 24.43 20.25
N ALA A 204 -13.52 23.40 20.95
CA ALA A 204 -14.22 22.81 22.09
C ALA A 204 -14.28 23.72 23.33
N LYS A 205 -13.38 24.70 23.45
CA LYS A 205 -13.42 25.70 24.54
C LYS A 205 -14.56 26.69 24.34
N ASP A 206 -14.94 26.97 23.09
CA ASP A 206 -16.00 27.92 22.77
C ASP A 206 -17.39 27.30 23.01
N PRO A 207 -18.20 27.83 23.94
CA PRO A 207 -19.50 27.24 24.28
C PRO A 207 -20.53 27.38 23.16
N LYS A 208 -20.42 28.43 22.33
CA LYS A 208 -21.37 28.74 21.25
C LYS A 208 -21.36 27.69 20.13
N LEU A 209 -20.21 27.05 19.90
CA LEU A 209 -20.00 26.17 18.75
C LEU A 209 -20.18 24.68 19.08
N LYS A 210 -20.51 24.33 20.33
CA LYS A 210 -20.57 22.93 20.80
C LYS A 210 -21.54 22.04 20.01
N ASN A 211 -22.66 22.60 19.55
CA ASN A 211 -23.72 21.85 18.87
C ASN A 211 -23.63 21.94 17.34
N GLU A 212 -22.67 22.71 16.80
CA GLU A 212 -22.50 22.88 15.36
C GLU A 212 -21.48 21.91 14.77
N ASN A 213 -21.61 21.58 13.49
CA ASN A 213 -20.61 20.76 12.80
C ASN A 213 -19.32 21.57 12.51
N TRP A 214 -18.20 21.10 13.06
CA TRP A 214 -16.88 21.75 12.92
C TRP A 214 -16.15 21.48 11.60
N GLU A 215 -16.70 20.69 10.68
CA GLU A 215 -16.06 20.36 9.41
C GLU A 215 -15.63 21.57 8.56
N ARG A 216 -16.31 22.71 8.70
CA ARG A 216 -15.97 23.95 8.02
C ARG A 216 -14.62 24.52 8.46
N PHE A 217 -14.28 24.37 9.73
CA PHE A 217 -13.05 24.90 10.33
C PHE A 217 -11.87 23.93 10.21
N LEU A 218 -12.15 22.66 9.91
CA LEU A 218 -11.13 21.63 9.79
C LEU A 218 -10.41 21.72 8.44
N PRO A 219 -9.07 21.76 8.43
CA PRO A 219 -8.30 21.76 7.19
C PRO A 219 -8.51 20.47 6.39
N LYS A 220 -9.10 20.57 5.20
CA LYS A 220 -9.29 19.44 4.29
C LYS A 220 -8.05 19.28 3.38
N PHE A 221 -7.12 18.42 3.79
CA PHE A 221 -5.96 18.08 2.96
C PHE A 221 -6.34 17.02 1.93
N VAL A 222 -7.04 17.44 0.88
CA VAL A 222 -7.32 16.58 -0.26
C VAL A 222 -6.04 16.44 -1.08
N ASN A 223 -5.58 15.21 -1.29
CA ASN A 223 -4.54 14.96 -2.28
C ASN A 223 -5.06 15.46 -3.63
N LYS A 224 -4.48 16.56 -4.12
CA LYS A 224 -4.70 17.04 -5.48
C LYS A 224 -4.07 16.00 -6.41
N ASN A 225 -4.76 14.90 -6.66
CA ASN A 225 -4.45 13.93 -7.72
C ASN A 225 -4.74 14.61 -9.06
N ILE A 226 -3.97 15.64 -9.37
CA ILE A 226 -3.94 16.29 -10.68
C ILE A 226 -3.14 15.34 -11.56
N SER A 227 -3.66 14.13 -11.82
CA SER A 227 -3.14 13.30 -12.90
C SER A 227 -3.65 13.90 -14.21
N LYS A 228 -3.26 15.15 -14.49
CA LYS A 228 -3.30 15.75 -15.83
C LYS A 228 -2.28 15.08 -16.76
N ARG A 229 -1.70 13.95 -16.38
CA ARG A 229 -0.89 13.14 -17.27
C ARG A 229 -1.83 12.52 -18.29
N LYS A 230 -2.00 13.21 -19.41
CA LYS A 230 -2.61 12.66 -20.61
C LYS A 230 -1.93 11.32 -20.88
N LEU A 231 -2.72 10.26 -20.95
CA LEU A 231 -2.23 8.95 -21.38
C LEU A 231 -1.59 9.15 -22.76
N PRO A 232 -0.40 8.58 -23.02
CA PRO A 232 0.21 8.69 -24.34
C PRO A 232 -0.77 8.14 -25.38
N LYS A 233 -1.00 8.89 -26.47
CA LYS A 233 -1.91 8.48 -27.56
C LYS A 233 -1.55 7.09 -28.11
N LYS A 234 -0.28 6.72 -28.06
CA LYS A 234 0.22 5.36 -28.35
C LYS A 234 0.59 4.66 -27.05
N LYS A 235 -0.34 3.89 -26.48
CA LYS A 235 -0.01 2.91 -25.44
C LYS A 235 0.61 1.70 -26.13
N LYS A 236 1.89 1.43 -25.88
CA LYS A 236 2.51 0.16 -26.30
C LYS A 236 1.83 -0.95 -25.51
N GLU A 237 1.10 -1.84 -26.19
CA GLU A 237 0.61 -3.06 -25.58
C GLU A 237 1.80 -3.91 -25.12
N LYS A 238 1.70 -4.48 -23.91
CA LYS A 238 2.74 -5.38 -23.40
C LYS A 238 2.66 -6.67 -24.20
N LYS A 239 3.81 -7.17 -24.67
CA LYS A 239 3.89 -8.49 -25.32
C LYS A 239 3.39 -9.56 -24.33
N PRO A 240 2.69 -10.60 -24.80
CA PRO A 240 2.25 -11.71 -23.96
C PRO A 240 3.46 -12.35 -23.25
N TYR A 241 3.26 -12.78 -22.01
CA TYR A 241 4.30 -13.47 -21.25
C TYR A 241 4.63 -14.79 -21.95
N THR A 242 5.88 -14.92 -22.38
CA THR A 242 6.46 -16.19 -22.82
C THR A 242 7.39 -16.69 -21.72
N PRO A 243 7.25 -17.94 -21.25
CA PRO A 243 8.17 -18.52 -20.28
C PRO A 243 9.55 -18.79 -20.87
N PHE A 244 9.65 -18.89 -22.20
CA PHE A 244 10.91 -19.09 -22.90
C PHE A 244 11.62 -17.75 -23.14
N PRO A 245 12.91 -17.64 -22.78
CA PRO A 245 13.71 -16.46 -23.11
C PRO A 245 13.87 -16.36 -24.64
N PRO A 246 13.99 -15.13 -25.19
CA PRO A 246 14.35 -14.98 -26.59
C PRO A 246 15.76 -15.55 -26.85
N PRO A 247 16.05 -16.01 -28.07
CA PRO A 247 17.39 -16.46 -28.43
C PRO A 247 18.41 -15.34 -28.20
N GLN A 248 19.60 -15.72 -27.72
CA GLN A 248 20.71 -14.78 -27.58
C GLN A 248 21.10 -14.24 -28.96
N GLN A 249 21.54 -12.99 -29.03
CA GLN A 249 22.07 -12.45 -30.27
C GLN A 249 23.42 -13.12 -30.57
N GLU A 250 23.53 -13.74 -31.73
CA GLU A 250 24.76 -14.38 -32.21
C GLU A 250 25.93 -13.38 -32.21
N SER A 251 27.10 -13.85 -31.75
CA SER A 251 28.31 -13.05 -31.79
C SER A 251 28.75 -12.80 -33.24
N LYS A 252 29.65 -11.83 -33.47
CA LYS A 252 30.22 -11.62 -34.81
C LYS A 252 30.92 -12.89 -35.32
N ILE A 253 31.58 -13.61 -34.42
CA ILE A 253 32.26 -14.88 -34.72
C ILE A 253 31.23 -15.94 -35.14
N ASP A 254 30.12 -16.07 -34.41
CA ASP A 254 29.06 -17.03 -34.74
C ASP A 254 28.40 -16.71 -36.09
N LYS A 255 28.19 -15.42 -36.39
CA LYS A 255 27.69 -14.98 -37.70
C LYS A 255 28.66 -15.30 -38.83
N GLU A 256 29.96 -15.10 -38.60
CA GLU A 256 31.01 -15.42 -39.57
C GLU A 256 31.20 -16.94 -39.73
N LEU A 257 31.02 -17.72 -38.67
CA LEU A 257 31.01 -19.19 -38.71
C LEU A 257 29.79 -19.70 -39.47
N ALA A 258 28.61 -19.13 -39.23
CA ALA A 258 27.37 -19.48 -39.93
C ALA A 258 27.38 -19.05 -41.40
N SER A 259 28.02 -17.93 -41.76
CA SER A 259 28.18 -17.49 -43.16
C SER A 259 29.30 -18.23 -43.89
N GLY A 260 30.15 -18.98 -43.18
CA GLY A 260 31.34 -19.63 -43.70
C GLY A 260 32.48 -18.67 -44.04
N GLU A 261 32.31 -17.37 -43.81
CA GLU A 261 33.33 -16.34 -44.05
C GLU A 261 34.47 -16.43 -43.03
N TYR A 262 34.23 -17.01 -41.86
CA TYR A 262 35.27 -17.21 -40.85
C TYR A 262 36.43 -18.06 -41.37
N PHE A 263 36.13 -19.07 -42.19
CA PHE A 263 37.12 -20.03 -42.70
C PHE A 263 37.89 -19.51 -43.92
N LEU A 264 37.46 -18.42 -44.56
CA LEU A 264 38.13 -17.87 -45.74
C LEU A 264 39.35 -17.02 -45.35
N ASN A 265 40.48 -17.25 -46.02
CA ASN A 265 41.66 -16.41 -45.88
C ASN A 265 41.40 -14.98 -46.40
N LYS A 266 42.18 -13.99 -45.92
CA LYS A 266 42.03 -12.58 -46.32
C LYS A 266 42.11 -12.39 -47.85
N GLU A 267 42.99 -13.14 -48.52
CA GLU A 267 43.13 -13.12 -49.98
C GLU A 267 41.88 -13.68 -50.68
N GLN A 268 41.34 -14.80 -50.20
CA GLN A 268 40.11 -15.40 -50.74
C GLN A 268 38.89 -14.48 -50.55
N LYS A 269 38.81 -13.78 -49.41
CA LYS A 269 37.79 -12.74 -49.18
C LYS A 269 37.93 -11.58 -50.17
N HIS A 270 39.16 -11.16 -50.48
CA HIS A 270 39.44 -10.11 -51.46
C HIS A 270 39.04 -10.53 -52.88
N VAL A 271 39.39 -11.74 -53.31
CA VAL A 271 38.99 -12.27 -54.63
C VAL A 271 37.46 -12.35 -54.74
N LYS A 272 36.78 -12.87 -53.72
CA LYS A 272 35.31 -12.94 -53.69
C LYS A 272 34.67 -11.54 -53.80
N LYS A 273 35.24 -10.55 -53.10
CA LYS A 273 34.78 -9.16 -53.15
C LYS A 273 35.03 -8.48 -54.51
N GLN A 274 36.12 -8.83 -55.20
CA GLN A 274 36.39 -8.34 -56.55
C GLN A 274 35.40 -8.93 -57.56
N LYS A 275 35.16 -10.25 -57.52
CA LYS A 275 34.14 -10.90 -58.35
C LYS A 275 32.75 -10.30 -58.15
N GLU A 276 32.33 -10.07 -56.90
CA GLU A 276 31.03 -9.44 -56.61
C GLU A 276 30.94 -8.01 -57.20
N LYS A 277 32.04 -7.26 -57.23
CA LYS A 277 32.07 -5.93 -57.88
C LYS A 277 31.98 -6.05 -59.40
N GLU A 278 32.73 -6.97 -59.99
CA GLU A 278 32.70 -7.23 -61.44
C GLU A 278 31.30 -7.64 -61.91
N GLU A 279 30.63 -8.52 -61.16
CA GLU A 279 29.24 -8.93 -61.42
C GLU A 279 28.28 -7.73 -61.35
N LYS A 280 28.39 -6.88 -60.31
CA LYS A 280 27.58 -5.65 -60.20
C LYS A 280 27.86 -4.67 -61.35
N HIS A 281 29.11 -4.54 -61.77
CA HIS A 281 29.47 -3.70 -62.92
C HIS A 281 28.89 -4.26 -64.22
N ALA A 282 28.93 -5.57 -64.43
CA ALA A 282 28.35 -6.23 -65.58
C ALA A 282 26.82 -6.09 -65.60
N GLU A 283 26.14 -6.25 -64.46
CA GLU A 283 24.69 -6.05 -64.34
C GLU A 283 24.29 -4.60 -64.61
N ALA A 284 25.04 -3.63 -64.06
CA ALA A 284 24.82 -2.21 -64.32
C ALA A 284 25.07 -1.85 -65.78
N ALA A 285 26.06 -2.46 -66.43
CA ALA A 285 26.33 -2.29 -67.85
C ALA A 285 25.16 -2.83 -68.70
N LYS A 286 24.66 -4.04 -68.41
CA LYS A 286 23.46 -4.60 -69.04
C LYS A 286 22.24 -3.69 -68.86
N LYS A 287 21.98 -3.23 -67.65
CA LYS A 287 20.86 -2.30 -67.38
C LYS A 287 21.02 -0.97 -68.11
N ARG A 288 22.25 -0.48 -68.29
CA ARG A 288 22.55 0.73 -69.07
C ARG A 288 22.37 0.49 -70.58
N GLU A 289 22.73 -0.69 -71.07
CA GLU A 289 22.45 -1.12 -72.44
C GLU A 289 20.95 -1.26 -72.71
N GLU A 290 20.20 -1.93 -71.83
CA GLU A 290 18.74 -2.02 -71.90
C GLU A 290 18.11 -0.63 -71.93
N ARG A 291 18.54 0.29 -71.05
CA ARG A 291 18.05 1.66 -71.03
C ARG A 291 18.42 2.43 -72.31
N ARG A 292 19.60 2.20 -72.89
CA ARG A 292 20.00 2.81 -74.17
C ARG A 292 19.18 2.25 -75.34
N ASN A 293 18.97 0.94 -75.39
CA ASN A 293 18.19 0.28 -76.43
C ASN A 293 16.71 0.69 -76.36
N GLN A 294 16.15 0.87 -75.16
CA GLN A 294 14.81 1.43 -74.97
C GLN A 294 14.64 2.83 -75.57
N ALA A 295 15.69 3.66 -75.57
CA ALA A 295 15.65 4.98 -76.20
C ALA A 295 15.75 4.93 -77.73
N PHE A 296 16.21 3.81 -78.30
CA PHE A 296 16.37 3.61 -79.75
C PHE A 296 15.16 2.89 -80.38
N ILE A 297 14.30 2.28 -79.56
CA ILE A 297 12.99 1.78 -80.00
C ILE A 297 12.06 3.00 -80.06
N PRO A 298 11.50 3.35 -81.23
CA PRO A 298 10.53 4.42 -81.32
C PRO A 298 9.37 4.15 -80.36
N PRO A 299 8.95 5.14 -79.55
CA PRO A 299 7.77 4.98 -78.72
C PRO A 299 6.58 4.64 -79.64
N GLU A 300 5.76 3.66 -79.24
CA GLU A 300 4.54 3.37 -79.98
C GLU A 300 3.67 4.64 -80.00
N GLU A 301 3.54 5.23 -81.19
CA GLU A 301 2.67 6.37 -81.38
C GLU A 301 1.22 5.92 -81.22
N PRO A 302 0.37 6.66 -80.47
CA PRO A 302 -1.05 6.43 -80.54
C PRO A 302 -1.50 6.75 -81.96
N SER A 303 -1.98 5.74 -82.70
CA SER A 303 -2.41 5.89 -84.08
C SER A 303 -3.44 7.02 -84.22
N THR A 304 -3.08 8.11 -84.90
CA THR A 304 -3.98 9.22 -85.27
C THR A 304 -4.49 9.06 -86.70
N SER A 305 -4.99 7.86 -87.01
CA SER A 305 -5.92 7.66 -88.11
C SER A 305 -7.08 6.80 -87.64
N LYS A 306 -8.31 7.21 -87.94
CA LYS A 306 -9.45 6.30 -87.96
C LYS A 306 -9.18 5.25 -89.04
N LYS A 307 -8.47 4.17 -88.71
CA LYS A 307 -8.59 2.92 -89.47
C LYS A 307 -9.89 2.27 -89.06
N GLY A 308 -10.72 2.01 -90.06
CA GLY A 308 -12.02 1.37 -89.90
C GLY A 308 -11.92 0.09 -89.09
N THR A 309 -12.98 -0.16 -88.33
CA THR A 309 -13.36 -1.45 -87.77
C THR A 309 -13.15 -2.56 -88.80
N ASN A 310 -12.06 -3.32 -88.65
CA ASN A 310 -12.07 -4.73 -89.02
C ASN A 310 -12.12 -5.51 -87.71
N ASN A 311 -13.31 -6.06 -87.45
CA ASN A 311 -13.56 -7.03 -86.40
C ASN A 311 -12.69 -8.26 -86.66
N ASN A 312 -11.65 -8.46 -85.84
CA ASN A 312 -11.21 -9.81 -85.51
C ASN A 312 -11.48 -10.00 -84.01
N ASN A 313 -12.65 -10.58 -83.75
CA ASN A 313 -13.06 -11.06 -82.44
C ASN A 313 -12.26 -12.33 -82.14
N ASP A 314 -11.14 -12.20 -81.45
CA ASP A 314 -10.64 -13.29 -80.61
C ASP A 314 -10.52 -12.80 -79.17
N VAL A 315 -11.61 -13.00 -78.44
CA VAL A 315 -11.69 -12.70 -77.01
C VAL A 315 -11.20 -13.92 -76.28
N ASP A 316 -10.09 -13.79 -75.54
CA ASP A 316 -9.52 -14.88 -74.77
C ASP A 316 -10.39 -15.21 -73.53
N ILE A 317 -11.38 -16.08 -73.73
CA ILE A 317 -12.41 -16.49 -72.75
C ILE A 317 -11.77 -17.07 -71.47
N SER A 318 -10.54 -17.59 -71.57
CA SER A 318 -9.78 -18.19 -70.46
C SER A 318 -9.44 -17.16 -69.38
N ALA A 319 -8.90 -16.01 -69.78
CA ALA A 319 -8.51 -14.92 -68.90
C ALA A 319 -9.74 -14.23 -68.26
N LEU A 320 -10.84 -14.13 -69.01
CA LEU A 320 -12.10 -13.56 -68.52
C LEU A 320 -12.73 -14.44 -67.43
N LYS A 321 -12.76 -15.77 -67.64
CA LYS A 321 -13.26 -16.73 -66.64
C LYS A 321 -12.44 -16.69 -65.34
N GLN A 322 -11.11 -16.56 -65.43
CA GLN A 322 -10.26 -16.44 -64.24
C GLN A 322 -10.49 -15.15 -63.45
N LYS A 323 -10.72 -14.01 -64.15
CA LYS A 323 -11.07 -12.74 -63.50
C LYS A 323 -12.41 -12.81 -62.78
N ILE A 324 -13.43 -13.42 -63.39
CA ILE A 324 -14.76 -13.56 -62.80
C ILE A 324 -14.72 -14.49 -61.57
N LEU A 325 -13.94 -15.58 -61.60
CA LEU A 325 -13.74 -16.47 -60.45
C LEU A 325 -13.04 -15.78 -59.27
N LYS A 326 -12.03 -14.94 -59.54
CA LYS A 326 -11.35 -14.15 -58.51
C LYS A 326 -12.27 -13.11 -57.88
N ALA A 327 -13.09 -12.42 -58.70
CA ALA A 327 -14.06 -11.44 -58.22
C ALA A 327 -15.15 -12.08 -57.34
N ARG A 328 -15.64 -13.27 -57.69
CA ARG A 328 -16.64 -14.00 -56.89
C ARG A 328 -16.11 -14.43 -55.52
N LYS A 329 -14.83 -14.82 -55.41
CA LYS A 329 -14.22 -15.22 -54.12
C LYS A 329 -14.03 -14.05 -53.14
N GLY A 330 -13.81 -12.82 -53.63
CA GLY A 330 -13.64 -11.63 -52.78
C GLY A 330 -14.92 -11.18 -52.06
N SER A 331 -16.09 -11.46 -52.63
CA SER A 331 -17.39 -11.00 -52.10
C SER A 331 -17.84 -11.70 -50.80
N LYS A 332 -17.33 -12.90 -50.48
CA LYS A 332 -17.73 -13.66 -49.27
C LYS A 332 -17.08 -13.18 -47.96
N ILE A 333 -16.12 -12.25 -48.01
CA ILE A 333 -15.37 -11.81 -46.81
C ILE A 333 -15.99 -10.57 -46.15
N PHE A 334 -16.90 -9.86 -46.81
CA PHE A 334 -17.42 -8.57 -46.30
C PHE A 334 -18.67 -8.68 -45.40
N ASN A 335 -19.21 -9.89 -45.19
CA ASN A 335 -20.31 -10.12 -44.24
C ASN A 335 -19.88 -11.06 -43.12
N LYS A 336 -19.03 -10.58 -42.20
CA LYS A 336 -18.96 -11.16 -40.85
C LYS A 336 -18.63 -10.12 -39.79
N LYS A 337 -19.58 -9.98 -38.86
CA LYS A 337 -19.53 -9.34 -37.52
C LYS A 337 -19.76 -7.82 -37.43
N LYS A 338 -21.04 -7.46 -37.42
CA LYS A 338 -21.61 -6.67 -36.31
C LYS A 338 -22.57 -7.56 -35.52
N ARG A 339 -22.08 -8.06 -34.37
CA ARG A 339 -22.80 -8.29 -33.11
C ARG A 339 -21.77 -8.63 -32.05
#